data_AF-A0A820DCV9-F1
#
_entry.id   AF-A0A820DCV9-F1
#
_cell.length_a   1.000
_cell.length_b   1.000
_cell.length_c   1.000
_cell.angle_alpha   90.00
_cell.angle_beta   90.00
_cell.angle_gamma   90.00
#
_symmetry.space_group_name_H-M   'P 1'
#
loop_
_entity.id
_entity.type
_entity.pdbx_description
1 polymer ?
#
loop_
_entity_poly.entity_id
_entity_poly.type
_entity_poly.pdbx_seq_one_letter_code
_entity_poly.pdbx_strand_id
1 'polypeptide(L)'
;LTQNSLTIFWSQPFHLVFIEFYNKIYYLAIIQKIHQQSTTIVNKIKLSDRCPRISELFNETFVQLNLIRRIKYYHLPCQQNSSKLPCFYDDTHICLCYNHRKQRIANCFEFNHNMKLDCLSQSVCEKDGQCFQDTEDCPARSICICRPCFFGVRCQFSSNRFSLSLDAILGYHIQPNISFLNQLTIVKISLVLTIIFLIAGFINGVLSSITFNNKKICEVGCGLYLLGSSITTLLTTILFGLKFLILLLAQMAIITNRLFLQIQCFSLDCLLRICLNMDQWLNTCVAIERVVTIIKATNFHKKISKQIAKIVTVIL
;
A
#
# COMPACT_ATOMS: atom_id res chain seq x y z
N LEU A 1 11.30 -9.47 -4.76
CA LEU A 1 9.83 -9.68 -4.73
C LEU A 1 9.31 -9.51 -6.15
N THR A 2 9.03 -10.60 -6.86
CA THR A 2 8.39 -10.57 -8.18
C THR A 2 6.93 -10.19 -7.99
N GLN A 3 6.58 -8.97 -8.38
CA GLN A 3 5.22 -8.46 -8.23
C GLN A 3 4.34 -9.06 -9.35
N ASN A 4 3.59 -10.11 -9.03
CA ASN A 4 2.78 -10.87 -9.99
C ASN A 4 1.37 -10.29 -10.22
N SER A 5 1.02 -9.19 -9.56
CA SER A 5 -0.29 -8.55 -9.65
C SER A 5 -0.17 -7.04 -9.47
N LEU A 6 -0.92 -6.30 -10.29
CA LEU A 6 -1.00 -4.85 -10.26
C LEU A 6 -2.47 -4.46 -10.09
N THR A 7 -2.76 -3.60 -9.11
CA THR A 7 -4.11 -3.07 -8.87
C THR A 7 -4.16 -1.63 -9.35
N ILE A 8 -5.05 -1.34 -10.31
CA ILE A 8 -5.31 0.02 -10.80
C ILE A 8 -6.70 0.42 -10.35
N PHE A 9 -6.80 1.56 -9.67
CA PHE A 9 -8.07 2.17 -9.34
C PHE A 9 -8.46 3.16 -10.43
N TRP A 10 -9.57 2.88 -11.13
CA TRP A 10 -10.06 3.70 -12.22
C TRP A 10 -11.53 4.05 -12.01
N SER A 11 -11.88 5.34 -12.16
CA SER A 11 -13.24 5.84 -11.85
C SER A 11 -13.97 6.44 -13.05
N GLN A 12 -13.36 6.48 -14.23
CA GLN A 12 -14.02 6.90 -15.47
C GLN A 12 -14.54 5.69 -16.26
N PRO A 13 -15.54 5.87 -17.13
CA PRO A 13 -15.95 4.83 -18.05
C PRO A 13 -14.82 4.51 -19.02
N PHE A 14 -14.58 3.22 -19.24
CA PHE A 14 -13.63 2.73 -20.24
C PHE A 14 -14.20 1.47 -20.89
N HIS A 15 -13.80 1.24 -22.14
CA HIS A 15 -14.23 0.07 -22.91
C HIS A 15 -13.09 -0.92 -23.17
N LEU A 16 -11.86 -0.44 -23.20
CA LEU A 16 -10.69 -1.21 -23.62
C LEU A 16 -9.53 -0.89 -22.70
N VAL A 17 -8.78 -1.91 -22.31
CA VAL A 17 -7.53 -1.75 -21.58
C VAL A 17 -6.46 -2.58 -22.29
N PHE A 18 -5.40 -1.90 -22.71
CA PHE A 18 -4.18 -2.50 -23.20
C PHE A 18 -3.09 -2.33 -22.16
N ILE A 19 -2.21 -3.32 -22.06
CA ILE A 19 -1.04 -3.29 -21.19
C ILE A 19 0.19 -3.38 -22.09
N GLU A 20 1.05 -2.37 -21.99
CA GLU A 20 2.35 -2.34 -22.63
C GLU A 20 3.39 -2.94 -21.68
N PHE A 21 4.09 -3.97 -22.14
CA PHE A 21 5.29 -4.52 -21.49
C PHE A 21 6.56 -4.05 -22.21
N TYR A 22 7.73 -4.49 -21.70
CA TYR A 22 9.04 -4.18 -22.26
C TYR A 22 9.10 -4.36 -23.80
N ASN A 23 9.78 -3.43 -24.48
CA ASN A 23 9.90 -3.37 -25.95
C ASN A 23 8.59 -3.12 -26.72
N LYS A 24 7.63 -2.35 -26.16
CA LYS A 24 6.37 -2.00 -26.84
C LYS A 24 5.56 -3.22 -27.26
N ILE A 25 5.55 -4.25 -26.42
CA ILE A 25 4.72 -5.45 -26.64
C ILE A 25 3.39 -5.22 -25.94
N TYR A 26 2.31 -5.20 -26.72
CA TYR A 26 0.97 -4.94 -26.23
C TYR A 26 0.20 -6.22 -25.92
N TYR A 27 -0.59 -6.19 -24.84
CA TYR A 27 -1.52 -7.23 -24.45
C TYR A 27 -2.90 -6.63 -24.27
N LEU A 28 -3.92 -7.31 -24.77
CA LEU A 28 -5.31 -6.92 -24.56
C LEU A 28 -5.79 -7.46 -23.21
N ALA A 29 -5.89 -6.58 -22.23
CA ALA A 29 -6.21 -6.97 -20.86
C ALA A 29 -7.72 -7.05 -20.61
N ILE A 30 -8.49 -6.07 -21.08
CA ILE A 30 -9.92 -5.96 -20.77
C ILE A 30 -10.69 -5.45 -21.99
N ILE A 31 -11.85 -6.04 -22.26
CA ILE A 31 -12.87 -5.53 -23.20
C ILE A 31 -14.21 -5.46 -22.47
N GLN A 32 -14.76 -4.26 -22.31
CA GLN A 32 -16.09 -4.02 -21.74
C GLN A 32 -17.06 -3.56 -22.83
N LYS A 33 -18.07 -4.40 -23.10
CA LYS A 33 -19.18 -4.04 -24.00
C LYS A 33 -20.19 -3.12 -23.32
N ILE A 34 -20.42 -3.33 -22.03
CA ILE A 34 -21.31 -2.53 -21.20
C ILE A 34 -20.48 -2.07 -20.02
N HIS A 35 -20.40 -0.76 -19.82
CA HIS A 35 -19.72 -0.22 -18.65
C HIS A 35 -20.56 -0.48 -17.40
N GLN A 36 -19.96 -1.14 -16.41
CA GLN A 36 -20.55 -1.31 -15.09
C GLN A 36 -19.73 -0.48 -14.10
N GLN A 37 -20.37 0.46 -13.43
CA GLN A 37 -19.72 1.23 -12.37
C GLN A 37 -19.32 0.29 -11.22
N SER A 38 -18.18 0.59 -10.59
CA SER A 38 -17.69 -0.01 -9.33
C SER A 38 -17.46 -1.54 -9.31
N THR A 39 -17.09 -2.16 -10.43
CA THR A 39 -16.66 -3.57 -10.45
C THR A 39 -15.15 -3.74 -10.28
N THR A 40 -14.71 -4.56 -9.31
CA THR A 40 -13.32 -5.03 -9.26
C THR A 40 -13.09 -6.05 -10.37
N ILE A 41 -12.26 -5.71 -11.35
CA ILE A 41 -11.94 -6.60 -12.47
C ILE A 41 -10.61 -7.27 -12.19
N VAL A 42 -10.63 -8.59 -12.06
CA VAL A 42 -9.43 -9.41 -11.87
C VAL A 42 -9.16 -10.17 -13.16
N ASN A 43 -8.18 -9.70 -13.92
CA ASN A 43 -7.74 -10.39 -15.14
C ASN A 43 -6.30 -10.88 -15.01
N LYS A 44 -6.10 -12.14 -15.40
CA LYS A 44 -4.78 -12.76 -15.50
C LYS A 44 -4.35 -12.75 -16.97
N ILE A 45 -3.34 -11.96 -17.27
CA ILE A 45 -2.77 -11.85 -18.61
C ILE A 45 -2.13 -13.17 -19.00
N LYS A 46 -2.53 -13.72 -20.15
CA LYS A 46 -1.96 -14.92 -20.75
C LYS A 46 -1.23 -14.57 -22.04
N LEU A 47 -0.39 -15.50 -22.50
CA LEU A 47 0.28 -15.38 -23.81
C LEU A 47 -0.71 -15.27 -24.98
N SER A 48 -1.91 -15.84 -24.84
CA SER A 48 -2.99 -15.71 -25.83
C SER A 48 -3.52 -14.29 -26.00
N ASP A 49 -3.28 -13.42 -25.01
CA ASP A 49 -3.82 -12.06 -24.97
C ASP A 49 -2.85 -11.07 -25.64
N ARG A 50 -1.67 -11.54 -26.08
CA ARG A 50 -0.68 -10.74 -26.80
C ARG A 50 -1.26 -10.28 -28.13
N CYS A 51 -1.09 -8.99 -28.41
CA CYS A 51 -1.30 -8.43 -29.74
C CYS A 51 0.03 -8.55 -30.50
N PRO A 52 0.15 -9.37 -31.57
CA PRO A 52 1.33 -9.39 -32.41
C PRO A 52 1.43 -8.13 -33.28
N ARG A 53 2.64 -7.82 -33.73
CA ARG A 53 2.88 -6.76 -34.72
C ARG A 53 2.43 -7.24 -36.10
N ILE A 54 2.01 -6.31 -36.96
CA ILE A 54 1.56 -6.61 -38.33
C ILE A 54 2.62 -7.38 -39.15
N SER A 55 3.90 -7.13 -38.89
CA SER A 55 5.03 -7.83 -39.51
C SER A 55 5.16 -9.30 -39.13
N GLU A 56 4.53 -9.72 -38.02
CA GLU A 56 4.47 -11.13 -37.63
C GLU A 56 3.30 -11.86 -38.32
N LEU A 57 2.32 -11.12 -38.84
CA LEU A 57 1.10 -11.66 -39.44
C LEU A 57 1.14 -11.71 -40.97
N PHE A 58 1.92 -10.82 -41.58
CA PHE A 58 2.04 -10.70 -43.03
C PHE A 58 3.49 -10.69 -43.49
N ASN A 59 3.71 -11.07 -44.75
CA ASN A 59 5.02 -11.03 -45.39
C ASN A 59 5.57 -9.60 -45.46
N GLU A 60 6.89 -9.47 -45.52
CA GLU A 60 7.58 -8.17 -45.56
C GLU A 60 7.12 -7.27 -46.73
N THR A 61 6.85 -7.87 -47.90
CA THR A 61 6.35 -7.15 -49.08
C THR A 61 5.01 -6.46 -48.81
N PHE A 62 4.16 -7.05 -47.97
CA PHE A 62 2.88 -6.47 -47.59
C PHE A 62 3.07 -5.33 -46.58
N VAL A 63 3.99 -5.48 -45.62
CA VAL A 63 4.28 -4.46 -44.62
C VAL A 63 4.82 -3.18 -45.29
N GLN A 64 5.53 -3.32 -46.41
CA GLN A 64 6.06 -2.19 -47.18
C GLN A 64 5.00 -1.46 -48.04
N LEU A 65 3.79 -1.99 -48.18
CA LEU A 65 2.72 -1.32 -48.93
C LEU A 65 2.28 -0.03 -48.22
N ASN A 66 1.77 0.92 -49.02
CA ASN A 66 1.15 2.13 -48.49
C ASN A 66 -0.02 1.76 -47.56
N LEU A 67 -0.11 2.46 -46.41
CA LEU A 67 -1.13 2.29 -45.37
C LEU A 67 -2.55 2.12 -45.92
N ILE A 68 -2.98 2.94 -46.89
CA ILE A 68 -4.33 2.88 -47.47
C ILE A 68 -4.61 1.51 -48.12
N ARG A 69 -3.59 0.91 -48.73
CA ARG A 69 -3.70 -0.43 -49.32
C ARG A 69 -3.66 -1.50 -48.24
N ARG A 70 -2.80 -1.35 -47.24
CA ARG A 70 -2.67 -2.30 -46.11
C ARG A 70 -3.99 -2.44 -45.34
N ILE A 71 -4.64 -1.34 -44.98
CA ILE A 71 -5.86 -1.32 -44.16
C ILE A 71 -6.99 -2.17 -44.78
N LYS A 72 -7.11 -2.21 -46.12
CA LYS A 72 -8.13 -3.03 -46.81
C LYS A 72 -8.04 -4.53 -46.47
N TYR A 73 -6.86 -5.00 -46.10
CA TYR A 73 -6.59 -6.41 -45.80
C TYR A 73 -6.50 -6.70 -44.30
N TYR A 74 -6.68 -5.70 -43.43
CA TYR A 74 -6.57 -5.88 -41.98
C TYR A 74 -7.63 -6.81 -41.39
N HIS A 75 -8.70 -7.10 -42.13
CA HIS A 75 -9.68 -8.11 -41.72
C HIS A 75 -9.17 -9.55 -41.90
N LEU A 76 -8.21 -9.82 -42.81
CA LEU A 76 -7.74 -11.18 -43.12
C LEU A 76 -7.12 -11.91 -41.92
N PRO A 77 -6.21 -11.32 -41.11
CA PRO A 77 -5.60 -12.01 -39.97
C PRO A 77 -6.64 -12.42 -38.93
N CYS A 78 -7.71 -11.64 -38.77
CA CYS A 78 -8.81 -11.99 -37.89
C CYS A 78 -9.61 -13.19 -38.40
N GLN A 79 -9.67 -13.41 -39.72
CA GLN A 79 -10.45 -14.48 -40.36
C GLN A 79 -9.65 -15.78 -40.52
N GLN A 80 -8.37 -15.68 -40.83
CA GLN A 80 -7.54 -16.80 -41.29
C GLN A 80 -6.81 -17.54 -40.15
N ASN A 81 -6.59 -16.90 -39.01
CA ASN A 81 -5.87 -17.53 -37.90
C ASN A 81 -6.72 -18.61 -37.19
N SER A 82 -6.17 -19.83 -37.14
CA SER A 82 -6.74 -20.98 -36.42
C SER A 82 -6.85 -20.74 -34.91
N SER A 83 -5.94 -19.93 -34.35
CA SER A 83 -6.03 -19.39 -32.99
C SER A 83 -6.84 -18.10 -33.03
N LYS A 84 -7.79 -17.92 -32.11
CA LYS A 84 -8.69 -16.76 -32.12
C LYS A 84 -7.95 -15.44 -31.78
N LEU A 85 -7.18 -14.89 -32.71
CA LEU A 85 -6.40 -13.65 -32.57
C LEU A 85 -7.25 -12.51 -31.96
N PRO A 86 -6.93 -11.99 -30.77
CA PRO A 86 -7.76 -10.96 -30.13
C PRO A 86 -7.52 -9.55 -30.70
N CYS A 87 -6.27 -9.24 -31.03
CA CYS A 87 -5.83 -7.91 -31.45
C CYS A 87 -4.51 -8.02 -32.22
N PHE A 88 -4.10 -6.95 -32.89
CA PHE A 88 -2.76 -6.75 -33.47
C PHE A 88 -2.50 -5.25 -33.63
N TYR A 89 -1.27 -4.86 -33.96
CA TYR A 89 -0.93 -3.45 -34.15
C TYR A 89 0.08 -3.24 -35.27
N ASP A 90 0.04 -2.05 -35.88
CA ASP A 90 1.05 -1.57 -36.82
C ASP A 90 1.83 -0.38 -36.22
N ASP A 91 2.44 0.48 -37.03
CA ASP A 91 3.23 1.62 -36.54
C ASP A 91 2.37 2.81 -36.09
N THR A 92 1.06 2.80 -36.40
CA THR A 92 0.12 3.93 -36.28
C THR A 92 -1.25 3.55 -35.74
N HIS A 93 -1.60 2.26 -35.75
CA HIS A 93 -2.92 1.75 -35.39
C HIS A 93 -2.81 0.54 -34.47
N ILE A 94 -3.76 0.46 -33.54
CA ILE A 94 -4.08 -0.78 -32.83
C ILE A 94 -5.43 -1.28 -33.35
N CYS A 95 -5.49 -2.58 -33.64
CA CYS A 95 -6.64 -3.26 -34.22
C CYS A 95 -7.19 -4.33 -33.28
N LEU A 96 -8.52 -4.38 -33.16
CA LEU A 96 -9.26 -5.38 -32.42
C LEU A 96 -10.00 -6.33 -33.36
N CYS A 97 -9.85 -7.62 -33.14
CA CYS A 97 -10.56 -8.65 -33.90
C CYS A 97 -11.81 -9.12 -33.16
N TYR A 98 -13.00 -8.72 -33.63
CA TYR A 98 -14.27 -9.15 -33.04
C TYR A 98 -15.22 -9.77 -34.07
N ASN A 99 -16.18 -10.54 -33.58
CA ASN A 99 -17.17 -11.21 -34.42
C ASN A 99 -18.34 -10.26 -34.72
N HIS A 100 -18.60 -10.03 -36.00
CA HIS A 100 -19.73 -9.27 -36.50
C HIS A 100 -20.50 -10.08 -37.55
N ARG A 101 -21.79 -10.35 -37.31
CA ARG A 101 -22.71 -11.01 -38.27
C ARG A 101 -22.11 -12.23 -39.01
N LYS A 102 -21.44 -13.12 -38.27
CA LYS A 102 -20.77 -14.37 -38.72
C LYS A 102 -19.38 -14.23 -39.36
N GLN A 103 -18.86 -13.02 -39.51
CA GLN A 103 -17.47 -12.80 -39.95
C GLN A 103 -16.67 -12.15 -38.83
N ARG A 104 -15.39 -12.47 -38.73
CA ARG A 104 -14.49 -11.80 -37.80
C ARG A 104 -13.83 -10.64 -38.54
N ILE A 105 -13.99 -9.45 -37.99
CA ILE A 105 -13.50 -8.21 -38.59
C ILE A 105 -12.52 -7.53 -37.65
N ALA A 106 -11.53 -6.88 -38.24
CA ALA A 106 -10.67 -5.94 -37.56
C ALA A 106 -11.33 -4.56 -37.45
N ASN A 107 -11.31 -3.97 -36.26
CA ASN A 107 -11.61 -2.56 -36.06
C ASN A 107 -10.37 -1.88 -35.48
N CYS A 108 -9.86 -0.92 -36.23
CA CYS A 108 -8.59 -0.27 -35.98
C CYS A 108 -8.82 1.18 -35.64
N PHE A 109 -8.08 1.66 -34.64
CA PHE A 109 -8.07 3.05 -34.23
C PHE A 109 -6.63 3.54 -34.19
N GLU A 110 -6.46 4.82 -34.49
CA GLU A 110 -5.17 5.48 -34.45
C GLU A 110 -4.60 5.42 -33.02
N PHE A 111 -3.31 5.11 -32.93
CA PHE A 111 -2.61 4.96 -31.67
C PHE A 111 -1.18 5.45 -31.81
N ASN A 112 -0.83 6.49 -31.05
CA ASN A 112 0.52 7.01 -31.04
C ASN A 112 1.41 6.19 -30.08
N HIS A 113 2.15 5.22 -30.61
CA HIS A 113 3.08 4.37 -29.86
C HIS A 113 4.27 5.12 -29.24
N ASN A 114 4.46 6.40 -29.54
CA ASN A 114 5.53 7.24 -28.98
C ASN A 114 5.00 8.24 -27.94
N MET A 115 3.68 8.30 -27.74
CA MET A 115 3.07 9.20 -26.78
C MET A 115 3.55 8.86 -25.38
N LYS A 116 4.19 9.83 -24.73
CA LYS A 116 4.60 9.75 -23.32
C LYS A 116 3.90 10.86 -22.57
N LEU A 117 2.89 10.47 -21.80
CA LEU A 117 2.19 11.36 -20.87
C LEU A 117 2.99 11.52 -19.58
N ASP A 118 4.29 11.81 -19.70
CA ASP A 118 5.16 12.11 -18.57
C ASP A 118 4.81 13.53 -18.13
N CYS A 119 4.48 13.73 -16.85
CA CYS A 119 3.90 14.95 -16.26
C CYS A 119 4.76 16.26 -16.34
N LEU A 120 5.45 16.49 -17.46
CA LEU A 120 6.19 17.68 -17.90
C LEU A 120 6.91 18.40 -16.75
N SER A 121 7.63 17.63 -15.91
CA SER A 121 8.39 18.04 -14.72
C SER A 121 7.59 18.52 -13.48
N GLN A 122 6.26 18.60 -13.54
CA GLN A 122 5.39 18.79 -12.37
C GLN A 122 4.92 17.44 -11.80
N SER A 123 5.86 16.54 -11.50
CA SER A 123 5.49 15.21 -11.01
C SER A 123 4.84 15.30 -9.63
N VAL A 124 3.56 14.91 -9.56
CA VAL A 124 2.86 14.70 -8.28
C VAL A 124 3.45 13.50 -7.51
N CYS A 125 4.22 12.66 -8.21
CA CYS A 125 4.90 11.49 -7.67
C CYS A 125 6.18 11.89 -6.92
N GLU A 126 6.33 11.36 -5.71
CA GLU A 126 7.51 11.53 -4.88
C GLU A 126 8.55 10.44 -5.17
N LYS A 127 9.78 10.62 -4.67
CA LYS A 127 10.86 9.60 -4.68
C LYS A 127 11.18 9.03 -6.07
N ASP A 128 11.24 9.92 -7.07
CA ASP A 128 11.50 9.59 -8.48
C ASP A 128 10.53 8.54 -9.07
N GLY A 129 9.28 8.52 -8.61
CA GLY A 129 8.22 7.74 -9.25
C GLY A 129 7.95 8.24 -10.67
N GLN A 130 7.72 7.32 -11.60
CA GLN A 130 7.29 7.67 -12.95
C GLN A 130 5.84 8.14 -12.91
N CYS A 131 5.58 9.33 -13.46
CA CYS A 131 4.28 9.98 -13.43
C CYS A 131 3.61 9.86 -14.80
N PHE A 132 2.39 9.35 -14.82
CA PHE A 132 1.55 9.31 -16.02
C PHE A 132 0.28 10.12 -15.78
N GLN A 133 -0.12 10.93 -16.75
CA GLN A 133 -1.37 11.72 -16.69
C GLN A 133 -2.41 11.23 -17.69
N ASP A 134 -3.66 11.68 -17.53
CA ASP A 134 -4.79 11.28 -18.39
C ASP A 134 -4.82 12.01 -19.73
N THR A 135 -4.62 13.33 -19.74
CA THR A 135 -4.57 14.15 -20.96
C THR A 135 -3.38 15.09 -20.96
N GLU A 136 -2.93 15.51 -22.14
CA GLU A 136 -1.91 16.56 -22.26
C GLU A 136 -2.48 17.92 -21.85
N ASP A 137 -3.70 18.23 -22.32
CA ASP A 137 -4.41 19.46 -21.99
C ASP A 137 -5.22 19.30 -20.70
N CYS A 138 -4.91 20.13 -19.69
CA CYS A 138 -5.57 20.19 -18.38
C CYS A 138 -5.73 18.81 -17.69
N PRO A 139 -4.62 18.17 -17.28
CA PRO A 139 -4.67 16.87 -16.63
C PRO A 139 -5.46 16.96 -15.32
N ALA A 140 -6.53 16.17 -15.21
CA ALA A 140 -7.32 16.11 -13.99
C ALA A 140 -6.77 15.06 -13.01
N ARG A 141 -5.98 14.09 -13.52
CA ARG A 141 -5.57 12.91 -12.77
C ARG A 141 -4.16 12.47 -13.17
N SER A 142 -3.43 11.96 -12.19
CA SER A 142 -2.12 11.35 -12.40
C SER A 142 -1.98 10.05 -11.63
N ILE A 143 -1.25 9.11 -12.21
CA ILE A 143 -0.87 7.84 -11.61
C ILE A 143 0.65 7.76 -11.49
N CYS A 144 1.10 7.23 -10.36
CA CYS A 144 2.52 7.09 -10.06
C CYS A 144 2.93 5.63 -10.10
N ILE A 145 3.91 5.30 -10.94
CA ILE A 145 4.60 4.01 -10.92
C ILE A 145 5.84 4.17 -10.02
N CYS A 146 5.78 3.50 -8.88
CA CYS A 146 6.83 3.60 -7.87
C CYS A 146 8.03 2.73 -8.21
N ARG A 147 9.22 3.22 -7.87
CA ARG A 147 10.44 2.41 -7.88
C ARG A 147 10.34 1.26 -6.88
N PRO A 148 11.15 0.19 -7.05
CA PRO A 148 11.25 -0.87 -6.05
C PRO A 148 11.48 -0.29 -4.66
N CYS A 149 10.81 -0.86 -3.66
CA CYS A 149 10.82 -0.40 -2.27
C CYS A 149 10.10 0.93 -1.98
N PHE A 150 9.29 1.46 -2.90
CA PHE A 150 8.42 2.60 -2.66
C PHE A 150 6.95 2.26 -2.97
N PHE A 151 6.01 2.83 -2.22
CA PHE A 151 4.58 2.54 -2.37
C PHE A 151 3.68 3.69 -1.89
N GLY A 152 2.38 3.59 -2.17
CA GLY A 152 1.37 4.64 -1.94
C GLY A 152 0.98 5.37 -3.23
N VAL A 153 -0.13 6.12 -3.20
CA VAL A 153 -0.70 6.81 -4.37
C VAL A 153 0.30 7.76 -5.05
N ARG A 154 1.25 8.32 -4.28
CA ARG A 154 2.31 9.21 -4.77
C ARG A 154 3.71 8.63 -4.56
N CYS A 155 3.86 7.34 -4.30
CA CYS A 155 5.15 6.74 -3.92
C CYS A 155 5.79 7.35 -2.67
N GLN A 156 4.96 7.90 -1.77
CA GLN A 156 5.40 8.66 -0.61
C GLN A 156 6.04 7.78 0.49
N PHE A 157 5.74 6.48 0.49
CA PHE A 157 6.23 5.55 1.51
C PHE A 157 7.39 4.71 0.97
N SER A 158 8.31 4.31 1.85
CA SER A 158 9.46 3.48 1.51
C SER A 158 9.57 2.27 2.44
N SER A 159 9.83 1.10 1.87
CA SER A 159 10.13 -0.13 2.60
C SER A 159 11.63 -0.32 2.89
N ASN A 160 12.48 0.62 2.49
CA ASN A 160 13.94 0.47 2.60
C ASN A 160 14.47 0.59 4.04
N ARG A 161 13.63 1.06 4.98
CA ARG A 161 13.89 0.99 6.42
C ARG A 161 12.91 -0.01 7.01
N PHE A 162 13.37 -1.23 7.20
CA PHE A 162 12.64 -2.28 7.92
C PHE A 162 12.39 -1.86 9.38
N SER A 163 11.30 -1.13 9.59
CA SER A 163 10.37 -1.42 10.66
C SER A 163 9.07 -1.72 9.94
N LEU A 164 8.51 -2.94 10.09
CA LEU A 164 7.16 -3.29 9.63
C LEU A 164 6.17 -2.30 10.26
N SER A 165 5.99 -1.14 9.63
CA SER A 165 5.07 -0.13 10.08
C SER A 165 3.68 -0.51 9.60
N LEU A 166 2.69 -0.20 10.41
CA LEU A 166 1.28 -0.42 10.09
C LEU A 166 0.92 0.23 8.74
N ASP A 167 1.57 1.34 8.41
CA ASP A 167 1.44 2.08 7.15
C ASP A 167 1.90 1.26 5.93
N ALA A 168 2.93 0.43 6.09
CA ALA A 168 3.45 -0.44 5.03
C ALA A 168 2.56 -1.65 4.76
N ILE A 169 1.96 -2.22 5.82
CA ILE A 169 1.11 -3.41 5.71
C ILE A 169 -0.29 -3.02 5.23
N LEU A 170 -0.85 -1.93 5.77
CA LEU A 170 -2.26 -1.60 5.57
C LEU A 170 -2.48 -0.48 4.54
N GLY A 171 -1.52 0.43 4.35
CA GLY A 171 -1.69 1.62 3.53
C GLY A 171 -2.05 1.34 2.06
N TYR A 172 -1.53 0.26 1.47
CA TYR A 172 -1.84 -0.12 0.09
C TYR A 172 -3.24 -0.74 -0.09
N HIS A 173 -3.82 -1.29 0.98
CA HIS A 173 -5.12 -1.95 0.95
C HIS A 173 -6.29 -1.01 1.23
N ILE A 174 -6.03 0.23 1.64
CA ILE A 174 -7.07 1.21 1.91
C ILE A 174 -7.37 2.00 0.63
N GLN A 175 -8.62 1.92 0.16
CA GLN A 175 -9.05 2.60 -1.06
C GLN A 175 -9.49 4.04 -0.76
N PRO A 176 -8.99 5.05 -1.52
CA PRO A 176 -9.38 6.44 -1.32
C PRO A 176 -10.79 6.71 -1.82
N ASN A 177 -11.48 7.68 -1.20
CA ASN A 177 -12.80 8.19 -1.61
C ASN A 177 -13.95 7.15 -1.63
N ILE A 178 -13.83 6.07 -0.86
CA ILE A 178 -14.90 5.09 -0.66
C ILE A 178 -15.22 5.00 0.83
N SER A 179 -16.51 4.89 1.16
CA SER A 179 -16.97 4.74 2.53
C SER A 179 -16.44 3.46 3.18
N PHE A 180 -16.21 3.50 4.49
CA PHE A 180 -15.65 2.38 5.26
C PHE A 180 -16.39 1.05 5.06
N LEU A 181 -17.71 1.09 4.91
CA LEU A 181 -18.56 -0.10 4.69
C LEU A 181 -18.22 -0.84 3.38
N ASN A 182 -17.70 -0.13 2.38
CA ASN A 182 -17.36 -0.69 1.07
C ASN A 182 -15.87 -0.98 0.89
N GLN A 183 -15.05 -0.78 1.93
CA GLN A 183 -13.62 -1.11 1.87
C GLN A 183 -13.36 -2.62 1.88
N LEU A 184 -12.16 -2.99 1.42
CA LEU A 184 -11.66 -4.36 1.37
C LEU A 184 -11.76 -5.08 2.73
N THR A 185 -12.06 -6.38 2.68
CA THR A 185 -12.19 -7.23 3.88
C THR A 185 -10.96 -7.20 4.78
N ILE A 186 -9.76 -7.07 4.20
CA ILE A 186 -8.49 -6.95 4.92
C ILE A 186 -8.50 -5.76 5.89
N VAL A 187 -9.03 -4.60 5.47
CA VAL A 187 -9.10 -3.40 6.30
C VAL A 187 -10.14 -3.56 7.42
N LYS A 188 -11.24 -4.26 7.16
CA LYS A 188 -12.25 -4.55 8.18
C LYS A 188 -11.70 -5.49 9.26
N ILE A 189 -11.02 -6.56 8.85
CA ILE A 189 -10.39 -7.51 9.77
C ILE A 189 -9.32 -6.82 10.62
N SER A 190 -8.46 -5.99 10.00
CA SER A 190 -7.44 -5.28 10.76
C SER A 190 -8.04 -4.31 11.78
N LEU A 191 -9.14 -3.62 11.44
CA LEU A 191 -9.86 -2.75 12.38
C LEU A 191 -10.46 -3.54 13.56
N VAL A 192 -11.05 -4.71 13.30
CA VAL A 192 -11.56 -5.57 14.39
C VAL A 192 -10.43 -6.01 15.31
N LEU A 193 -9.29 -6.45 14.75
CA LEU A 193 -8.13 -6.85 15.53
C LEU A 193 -7.55 -5.70 16.35
N THR A 194 -7.45 -4.49 15.79
CA THR A 194 -6.94 -3.33 16.54
C THR A 194 -7.88 -2.93 17.68
N ILE A 195 -9.20 -3.00 17.49
CA ILE A 195 -10.17 -2.77 18.58
C ILE A 195 -9.97 -3.80 19.70
N ILE A 196 -9.81 -5.08 19.37
CA ILE A 196 -9.58 -6.14 20.37
C ILE A 196 -8.29 -5.86 21.15
N PHE A 197 -7.19 -5.51 20.47
CA PHE A 197 -5.93 -5.18 21.14
C PHE A 197 -6.03 -3.94 22.02
N LEU A 198 -6.76 -2.91 21.59
CA LEU A 198 -6.99 -1.71 22.39
C LEU A 198 -7.78 -2.02 23.66
N ILE A 199 -8.87 -2.79 23.56
CA ILE A 199 -9.69 -3.15 24.72
C ILE A 199 -8.88 -4.00 25.69
N ALA A 200 -8.21 -5.05 25.21
CA ALA A 200 -7.40 -5.93 26.06
C ALA A 200 -6.23 -5.18 26.71
N GLY A 201 -5.52 -4.34 25.94
CA GLY A 201 -4.42 -3.52 26.43
C GLY A 201 -4.86 -2.49 27.46
N PHE A 202 -6.02 -1.85 27.25
CA PHE A 202 -6.55 -0.87 28.18
C PHE A 202 -6.99 -1.51 29.50
N ILE A 203 -7.73 -2.63 29.45
CA ILE A 203 -8.15 -3.37 30.64
C ILE A 203 -6.90 -3.81 31.44
N ASN A 204 -5.91 -4.39 30.77
CA ASN A 204 -4.68 -4.84 31.44
C ASN A 204 -3.88 -3.67 32.04
N GLY A 205 -3.74 -2.56 31.30
CA GLY A 205 -3.06 -1.36 31.77
C GLY A 205 -3.73 -0.74 33.00
N VAL A 206 -5.07 -0.63 33.00
CA VAL A 206 -5.83 -0.10 34.14
C VAL A 206 -5.75 -1.03 35.35
N LEU A 207 -5.97 -2.33 35.17
CA LEU A 207 -5.91 -3.31 36.28
C LEU A 207 -4.52 -3.40 36.89
N SER A 208 -3.46 -3.42 36.06
CA SER A 208 -2.08 -3.43 36.54
C SER A 208 -1.73 -2.13 37.28
N SER A 209 -2.15 -0.98 36.75
CA SER A 209 -1.93 0.31 37.42
C SER A 209 -2.62 0.37 38.79
N ILE A 210 -3.88 -0.07 38.89
CA ILE A 210 -4.60 -0.15 40.17
C ILE A 210 -3.87 -1.10 41.14
N THR A 211 -3.42 -2.26 40.66
CA THR A 211 -2.75 -3.27 41.48
C THR A 211 -1.42 -2.76 42.02
N PHE A 212 -0.59 -2.17 41.18
CA PHE A 212 0.75 -1.71 41.56
C PHE A 212 0.76 -0.36 42.29
N ASN A 213 -0.35 0.39 42.29
CA ASN A 213 -0.50 1.60 43.09
C ASN A 213 -0.69 1.31 44.60
N ASN A 214 -0.77 0.03 44.99
CA ASN A 214 -0.88 -0.34 46.41
C ASN A 214 0.42 -0.02 47.17
N LYS A 215 0.31 0.72 48.28
CA LYS A 215 1.44 1.16 49.13
C LYS A 215 2.33 0.00 49.59
N LYS A 216 1.75 -1.19 49.84
CA LYS A 216 2.51 -2.39 50.28
C LYS A 216 3.48 -2.89 49.20
N ILE A 217 3.12 -2.77 47.93
CA ILE A 217 3.92 -3.28 46.80
C ILE A 217 5.02 -2.28 46.44
N CYS A 218 4.75 -0.98 46.57
CA CYS A 218 5.74 0.09 46.39
C CYS A 218 6.70 0.29 47.58
N GLU A 219 6.75 -0.65 48.54
CA GLU A 219 7.78 -0.67 49.58
C GLU A 219 9.16 -1.04 49.03
N VAL A 220 9.20 -1.77 47.92
CA VAL A 220 10.40 -2.20 47.20
C VAL A 220 10.44 -1.55 45.82
N GLY A 221 11.63 -1.26 45.30
CA GLY A 221 11.83 -0.63 43.99
C GLY A 221 11.11 -1.35 42.84
N CYS A 222 10.98 -2.67 42.94
CA CYS A 222 10.32 -3.50 41.93
C CYS A 222 8.86 -3.08 41.69
N GLY A 223 8.15 -2.67 42.73
CA GLY A 223 6.79 -2.15 42.61
C GLY A 223 6.70 -0.82 41.86
N LEU A 224 7.73 0.03 41.97
CA LEU A 224 7.80 1.30 41.23
C LEU A 224 8.10 1.06 39.74
N TYR A 225 8.99 0.12 39.40
CA TYR A 225 9.23 -0.25 38.01
C TYR A 225 8.00 -0.85 37.34
N LEU A 226 7.26 -1.72 38.05
CA LEU A 226 6.01 -2.31 37.55
C LEU A 226 4.89 -1.26 37.38
N LEU A 227 4.81 -0.29 38.29
CA LEU A 227 3.90 0.84 38.14
C LEU A 227 4.28 1.70 36.92
N GLY A 228 5.57 2.01 36.74
CA GLY A 228 6.07 2.69 35.55
C GLY A 228 5.72 1.94 34.27
N SER A 229 5.93 0.62 34.25
CA SER A 229 5.60 -0.25 33.10
C SER A 229 4.09 -0.26 32.81
N SER A 230 3.23 -0.27 33.83
CA SER A 230 1.77 -0.15 33.63
C SER A 230 1.36 1.18 32.99
N ILE A 231 2.03 2.28 33.33
CA ILE A 231 1.77 3.60 32.74
C ILE A 231 2.29 3.66 31.29
N THR A 232 3.50 3.16 31.03
CA THR A 232 4.07 3.13 29.67
C THR A 232 3.25 2.23 28.74
N THR A 233 2.77 1.08 29.21
CA THR A 233 1.90 0.18 28.43
C THR A 233 0.52 0.78 28.14
N LEU A 234 -0.05 1.55 29.09
CA LEU A 234 -1.28 2.30 28.84
C LEU A 234 -1.06 3.43 27.82
N LEU A 235 0.10 4.10 27.88
CA LEU A 235 0.47 5.13 26.90
C LEU A 235 0.71 4.54 25.50
N THR A 236 1.41 3.40 25.38
CA THR A 236 1.65 2.75 24.08
C THR A 236 0.34 2.32 23.42
N THR A 237 -0.60 1.75 24.17
CA THR A 237 -1.90 1.31 23.63
C THR A 237 -2.69 2.49 23.07
N ILE A 238 -2.73 3.63 23.79
CA ILE A 238 -3.40 4.86 23.31
C ILE A 238 -2.73 5.39 22.04
N LEU A 239 -1.39 5.53 22.04
CA LEU A 239 -0.64 6.05 20.89
C LEU A 239 -0.80 5.15 19.65
N PHE A 240 -0.85 3.83 19.84
CA PHE A 240 -1.07 2.86 18.76
C PHE A 240 -2.46 3.03 18.14
N GLY A 241 -3.50 3.18 18.97
CA GLY A 241 -4.87 3.43 18.50
C GLY A 241 -5.00 4.74 17.72
N LEU A 242 -4.38 5.81 18.23
CA LEU A 242 -4.34 7.10 17.53
C LEU A 242 -3.64 7.01 16.18
N LYS A 243 -2.49 6.32 16.11
CA LYS A 243 -1.77 6.11 14.85
C LYS A 243 -2.63 5.39 13.82
N PHE A 244 -3.29 4.30 14.22
CA PHE A 244 -4.18 3.54 13.34
C PHE A 244 -5.34 4.38 12.80
N LEU A 245 -5.97 5.18 13.66
CA LEU A 245 -7.09 6.03 13.29
C LEU A 245 -6.67 7.14 12.31
N ILE A 246 -5.52 7.78 12.55
CA ILE A 246 -4.96 8.80 11.64
C ILE A 246 -4.63 8.20 10.28
N LEU A 247 -4.03 7.01 10.24
CA LEU A 247 -3.73 6.30 8.98
C LEU A 247 -5.00 6.06 8.17
N LEU A 248 -6.05 5.55 8.82
CA LEU A 248 -7.33 5.25 8.17
C LEU A 248 -7.98 6.52 7.60
N LEU A 249 -8.03 7.60 8.39
CA LEU A 249 -8.59 8.89 7.96
C LEU A 249 -7.78 9.56 6.84
N ALA A 250 -6.45 9.44 6.88
CA ALA A 250 -5.56 9.98 5.85
C ALA A 250 -5.72 9.25 4.51
N GLN A 251 -5.78 7.92 4.53
CA GLN A 251 -5.93 7.11 3.32
C GLN A 251 -7.33 7.20 2.70
N MET A 252 -8.37 7.44 3.51
CA MET A 252 -9.71 7.79 3.01
C MET A 252 -9.80 9.20 2.41
N ALA A 253 -8.71 9.96 2.37
CA ALA A 253 -8.64 11.35 1.91
C ALA A 253 -9.54 12.33 2.70
N ILE A 254 -9.93 11.98 3.93
CA ILE A 254 -10.66 12.88 4.83
C ILE A 254 -9.69 13.93 5.40
N ILE A 255 -8.48 13.50 5.77
CA ILE A 255 -7.40 14.38 6.23
C ILE A 255 -6.40 14.56 5.10
N THR A 256 -6.34 15.75 4.51
CA THR A 256 -5.46 16.07 3.37
C THR A 256 -4.31 17.01 3.72
N ASN A 257 -4.27 17.54 4.95
CA ASN A 257 -3.26 18.52 5.35
C ASN A 257 -1.88 17.87 5.47
N ARG A 258 -0.99 18.19 4.52
CA ARG A 258 0.36 17.59 4.41
C ARG A 258 1.25 17.89 5.62
N LEU A 259 1.19 19.11 6.16
CA LEU A 259 1.99 19.51 7.33
C LEU A 259 1.57 18.69 8.56
N PHE A 260 0.27 18.53 8.77
CA PHE A 260 -0.26 17.71 9.86
C PHE A 260 0.20 16.24 9.73
N LEU A 261 0.07 15.65 8.55
CA LEU A 261 0.46 14.25 8.31
C LEU A 261 1.98 14.03 8.49
N GLN A 262 2.83 14.98 8.08
CA GLN A 262 4.27 14.89 8.29
C GLN A 262 4.65 14.98 9.77
N ILE A 263 4.07 15.93 10.51
CA ILE A 263 4.32 16.09 11.95
C ILE A 263 3.90 14.81 12.71
N GLN A 264 2.72 14.27 12.41
CA GLN A 264 2.22 13.06 13.05
C GLN A 264 3.09 11.83 12.72
N CYS A 265 3.54 11.69 11.46
CA CYS A 265 4.39 10.59 11.04
C CYS A 265 5.71 10.53 11.82
N PHE A 266 6.34 11.69 12.07
CA PHE A 266 7.58 11.72 12.84
C PHE A 266 7.31 11.60 14.36
N SER A 267 6.33 12.33 14.87
CA SER A 267 6.07 12.43 16.30
C SER A 267 5.54 11.12 16.89
N LEU A 268 4.49 10.53 16.30
CA LEU A 268 3.86 9.33 16.85
C LEU A 268 4.80 8.12 16.79
N ASP A 269 5.55 7.96 15.70
CA ASP A 269 6.48 6.83 15.55
C ASP A 269 7.65 6.94 16.52
N CYS A 270 8.15 8.16 16.73
CA CYS A 270 9.19 8.41 17.73
C CYS A 270 8.66 8.11 19.15
N LEU A 271 7.49 8.63 19.52
CA LEU A 271 6.89 8.43 20.84
C LEU A 271 6.58 6.96 21.11
N LEU A 272 5.99 6.25 20.16
CA LEU A 272 5.72 4.81 20.27
C LEU A 272 7.02 4.02 20.51
N ARG A 273 8.09 4.35 19.77
CA ARG A 273 9.37 3.67 19.91
C ARG A 273 10.03 3.94 21.25
N ILE A 274 9.96 5.17 21.75
CA ILE A 274 10.43 5.53 23.09
C ILE A 274 9.66 4.70 24.13
N CYS A 275 8.33 4.69 24.09
CA CYS A 275 7.52 3.99 25.08
C CYS A 275 7.77 2.47 25.09
N LEU A 276 7.96 1.85 23.92
CA LEU A 276 8.29 0.42 23.82
C LEU A 276 9.68 0.09 24.38
N ASN A 277 10.68 0.92 24.08
CA ASN A 277 12.02 0.73 24.62
C ASN A 277 12.04 0.93 26.15
N MET A 278 11.31 1.93 26.63
CA MET A 278 11.15 2.22 28.06
C MET A 278 10.58 1.01 28.80
N ASP A 279 9.55 0.37 28.25
CA ASP A 279 8.97 -0.82 28.85
C ASP A 279 9.96 -2.00 28.93
N GLN A 280 10.78 -2.21 27.89
CA GLN A 280 11.82 -3.25 27.88
C GLN A 280 12.88 -3.00 28.97
N TRP A 281 13.32 -1.76 29.12
CA TRP A 281 14.27 -1.37 30.15
C TRP A 281 13.69 -1.51 31.56
N LEU A 282 12.44 -1.08 31.79
CA LEU A 282 11.76 -1.27 33.07
C LEU A 282 11.64 -2.76 33.44
N ASN A 283 11.27 -3.62 32.49
CA ASN A 283 11.22 -5.07 32.70
C ASN A 283 12.61 -5.66 33.01
N THR A 284 13.66 -5.13 32.38
CA THR A 284 15.05 -5.52 32.68
C THR A 284 15.46 -5.09 34.09
N CYS A 285 15.09 -3.87 34.52
CA CYS A 285 15.32 -3.40 35.89
C CYS A 285 14.59 -4.29 36.93
N VAL A 286 13.36 -4.72 36.63
CA VAL A 286 12.62 -5.68 37.47
C VAL A 286 13.38 -7.01 37.61
N ALA A 287 13.90 -7.55 36.51
CA ALA A 287 14.66 -8.79 36.52
C ALA A 287 15.95 -8.67 37.35
N ILE A 288 16.71 -7.59 37.15
CA ILE A 288 17.94 -7.31 37.90
C ILE A 288 17.64 -7.21 39.40
N GLU A 289 16.59 -6.47 39.77
CA GLU A 289 16.26 -6.27 41.18
C GLU A 289 15.85 -7.60 41.85
N ARG A 290 15.11 -8.46 41.15
CA ARG A 290 14.78 -9.81 41.64
C ARG A 290 16.04 -10.65 41.89
N VAL A 291 17.01 -10.63 40.97
CA VAL A 291 18.30 -11.33 41.18
C VAL A 291 19.05 -10.78 42.39
N VAL A 292 19.12 -9.46 42.54
CA VAL A 292 19.78 -8.81 43.69
C VAL A 292 19.10 -9.19 45.02
N THR A 293 17.77 -9.32 45.05
CA THR A 293 17.06 -9.75 46.27
C THR A 293 17.44 -11.17 46.69
N ILE A 294 17.63 -12.08 45.74
CA ILE A 294 18.05 -13.46 46.02
C ILE A 294 19.49 -13.50 46.53
N ILE A 295 20.41 -12.77 45.88
CA ILE A 295 21.83 -12.76 46.26
C ILE A 295 22.04 -12.15 47.64
N LYS A 296 21.35 -11.04 47.96
CA LYS A 296 21.54 -10.34 49.24
C LYS A 296 20.73 -10.94 50.38
N ALA A 297 19.69 -11.72 50.10
CA ALA A 297 18.83 -12.39 51.08
C ALA A 297 18.51 -11.51 52.31
N THR A 298 19.10 -11.78 53.47
CA THR A 298 18.87 -11.07 54.73
C THR A 298 19.46 -9.66 54.78
N ASN A 299 20.46 -9.35 53.94
CA ASN A 299 21.13 -8.04 53.87
C ASN A 299 20.44 -7.07 52.88
N PHE A 300 19.22 -7.35 52.44
CA PHE A 300 18.51 -6.50 51.48
C PHE A 300 17.83 -5.30 52.16
N HIS A 301 18.27 -4.09 51.83
CA HIS A 301 17.69 -2.84 52.33
C HIS A 301 16.63 -2.25 51.40
N LYS A 302 15.35 -2.39 51.77
CA LYS A 302 14.19 -1.92 51.00
C LYS A 302 14.19 -0.40 50.71
N LYS A 303 14.61 0.42 51.68
CA LYS A 303 14.65 1.90 51.53
C LYS A 303 15.62 2.36 50.45
N ILE A 304 16.79 1.72 50.37
CA ILE A 304 17.82 2.04 49.36
C ILE A 304 17.34 1.61 47.97
N SER A 305 16.77 0.41 47.84
CA SER A 305 16.18 -0.06 46.57
C SER A 305 15.09 0.89 46.06
N LYS A 306 14.22 1.40 46.95
CA LYS A 306 13.19 2.38 46.59
C LYS A 306 13.77 3.72 46.09
N GLN A 307 14.84 4.22 46.70
CA GLN A 307 15.50 5.45 46.25
C GLN A 307 16.15 5.27 44.88
N ILE A 308 16.87 4.16 44.68
CA ILE A 308 17.49 3.84 43.38
C ILE A 308 16.40 3.70 42.31
N ALA A 309 15.32 3.00 42.59
CA ALA A 309 14.23 2.83 41.63
C ALA A 309 13.61 4.16 41.21
N LYS A 310 13.36 5.09 42.15
CA LYS A 310 12.86 6.43 41.80
C LYS A 310 13.80 7.19 40.86
N ILE A 311 15.11 7.12 41.11
CA ILE A 311 16.11 7.81 40.28
C ILE A 311 16.15 7.17 38.89
N VAL A 312 16.22 5.83 38.82
CA VAL A 312 16.26 5.10 37.55
C VAL A 312 14.99 5.35 36.74
N THR A 313 13.79 5.35 37.34
CA THR A 313 12.54 5.64 36.63
C THR A 313 12.41 7.07 36.10
N VAL A 314 13.20 8.03 36.61
CA VAL A 314 13.21 9.42 36.12
C VAL A 314 14.29 9.63 35.05
N ILE A 315 15.38 8.87 35.12
CA ILE A 315 16.47 8.92 34.13
C ILE A 315 16.06 8.21 32.84
N LEU A 316 15.31 7.12 32.97
CA LEU A 316 14.67 6.43 31.86
C LEU A 316 13.61 7.36 31.26
#